data_AF-A0A7L5SYG1-F1
#
_entry.id   AF-A0A7L5SYG1-F1
#
_cell.length_a   1.000
_cell.length_b   1.000
_cell.length_c   1.000
_cell.angle_alpha   90.00
_cell.angle_beta   90.00
_cell.angle_gamma   90.00
#
_symmetry.space_group_name_H-M   'P 1'
#
loop_
_entity.id
_entity.type
_entity.pdbx_description
1 polymer ?
#
loop_
_entity_poly.entity_id
_entity_poly.type
_entity_poly.pdbx_seq_one_letter_code
_entity_poly.pdbx_strand_id
1 'polypeptide(L)'
;MTSRPERNDGWDLDQLHRDEITVTMNWVIRTCQEIIRDHCHKTFWVPTGTSTGTTPTTDHLINSARTDVLNRLRRQLDGAEAIISNAEHERAKRRQ
;
A
#
# COMPACT_ATOMS: atom_id res chain seq x y z
N MET A 1 9.68 -42.64 -25.60
CA MET A 1 9.59 -41.20 -25.86
C MET A 1 8.68 -40.60 -24.80
N THR A 2 9.26 -40.03 -23.76
CA THR A 2 8.52 -39.38 -22.67
C THR A 2 8.23 -37.94 -23.05
N SER A 3 6.94 -37.59 -23.05
CA SER A 3 6.42 -36.26 -23.26
C SER A 3 7.03 -35.29 -22.24
N ARG A 4 7.72 -34.27 -22.74
CA ARG A 4 8.21 -33.13 -21.96
C ARG A 4 6.98 -32.37 -21.46
N PRO A 5 6.86 -32.03 -20.16
CA PRO A 5 5.76 -31.21 -19.69
C PRO A 5 6.02 -29.78 -20.17
N GLU A 6 5.48 -29.44 -21.33
CA GLU A 6 5.38 -28.06 -21.79
C GLU A 6 4.18 -27.40 -21.10
N ARG A 7 4.42 -26.19 -20.57
CA ARG A 7 3.43 -25.24 -20.00
C ARG A 7 2.82 -25.59 -18.64
N ASN A 8 3.54 -25.28 -17.57
CA ASN A 8 2.93 -24.86 -16.31
C ASN A 8 3.50 -23.53 -15.79
N ASP A 9 4.73 -23.19 -16.16
CA ASP A 9 5.45 -22.02 -15.63
C ASP A 9 4.75 -20.67 -15.89
N GLY A 10 4.08 -20.51 -17.03
CA GLY A 10 3.37 -19.27 -17.36
C GLY A 10 2.08 -19.05 -16.56
N TRP A 11 1.37 -20.12 -16.20
CA TRP A 11 0.15 -20.05 -15.40
C TRP A 11 0.50 -19.83 -13.92
N ASP A 12 1.60 -20.43 -13.46
CA ASP A 12 2.14 -20.26 -12.10
C ASP A 12 2.61 -18.81 -11.87
N LEU A 13 3.35 -18.23 -12.82
CA LEU A 13 3.81 -16.84 -12.71
C LEU A 13 2.67 -15.81 -12.79
N ASP A 14 1.64 -16.06 -13.60
CA ASP A 14 0.46 -15.19 -13.63
C ASP A 14 -0.33 -15.25 -12.31
N GLN A 15 -0.37 -16.43 -11.67
CA GLN A 15 -0.97 -16.58 -10.34
C GLN A 15 -0.14 -15.87 -9.27
N LEU A 16 1.19 -16.01 -9.29
CA LEU A 16 2.11 -15.31 -8.38
C LEU A 16 1.93 -13.79 -8.43
N HIS A 17 1.87 -13.18 -9.63
CA HIS A 17 1.63 -11.74 -9.75
C HIS A 17 0.25 -11.32 -9.21
N ARG A 18 -0.79 -12.14 -9.42
CA ARG A 18 -2.13 -11.86 -8.85
C ARG A 18 -2.12 -11.90 -7.34
N ASP A 19 -1.45 -12.88 -6.76
CA ASP A 19 -1.34 -13.04 -5.31
C ASP A 19 -0.54 -11.86 -4.73
N GLU A 20 0.56 -11.47 -5.36
CA GLU A 20 1.38 -10.34 -4.94
C GLU A 20 0.63 -9.01 -4.99
N ILE A 21 -0.11 -8.75 -6.07
CA ILE A 21 -1.00 -7.57 -6.17
C ILE A 21 -2.07 -7.60 -5.08
N THR A 22 -2.69 -8.76 -4.85
CA THR A 22 -3.76 -8.91 -3.85
C THR A 22 -3.25 -8.66 -2.43
N VAL A 23 -2.13 -9.28 -2.06
CA VAL A 23 -1.49 -9.09 -0.75
C VAL A 23 -1.12 -7.62 -0.55
N THR A 24 -0.54 -7.01 -1.57
CA THR A 24 -0.16 -5.60 -1.58
C THR A 24 -1.36 -4.67 -1.37
N MET A 25 -2.45 -4.87 -2.10
CA MET A 25 -3.66 -4.06 -1.95
C MET A 25 -4.34 -4.27 -0.59
N ASN A 26 -4.34 -5.50 -0.07
CA ASN A 26 -4.80 -5.78 1.29
C ASN A 26 -3.97 -5.01 2.33
N TRP A 27 -2.67 -4.86 2.11
CA TRP A 27 -1.79 -4.09 2.98
C TRP A 27 -2.07 -2.58 2.93
N VAL A 28 -2.36 -2.04 1.74
CA VAL A 28 -2.82 -0.64 1.58
C VAL A 28 -4.11 -0.40 2.38
N ILE A 29 -5.11 -1.27 2.22
CA ILE A 29 -6.40 -1.19 2.93
C ILE A 29 -6.17 -1.23 4.44
N ARG A 30 -5.33 -2.15 4.91
CA ARG A 30 -5.01 -2.27 6.33
C ARG A 30 -4.33 -1.02 6.88
N THR A 31 -3.41 -0.42 6.12
CA THR A 31 -2.77 0.84 6.54
C THR A 31 -3.80 1.97 6.66
N CYS A 32 -4.76 2.07 5.74
CA CYS A 32 -5.86 3.03 5.86
C CYS A 32 -6.69 2.79 7.13
N GLN A 33 -6.99 1.53 7.44
CA GLN A 33 -7.71 1.17 8.66
C GLN A 33 -6.94 1.55 9.93
N GLU A 34 -5.62 1.30 9.96
CA GLU A 34 -4.77 1.68 11.08
C GLU A 34 -4.72 3.21 11.25
N ILE A 35 -4.59 3.97 10.17
CA ILE A 35 -4.61 5.44 10.23
C ILE A 35 -5.94 5.95 10.78
N ILE A 36 -7.06 5.41 10.32
CA ILE A 36 -8.39 5.79 10.82
C ILE A 36 -8.52 5.44 12.30
N ARG A 37 -8.12 4.23 12.70
CA ARG A 37 -8.20 3.79 14.09
C ARG A 37 -7.35 4.67 15.02
N ASP A 38 -6.14 5.01 14.59
CA ASP A 38 -5.15 5.66 15.46
C ASP A 38 -5.29 7.19 15.47
N HIS A 39 -5.77 7.79 14.37
CA HIS A 39 -5.78 9.24 14.17
C HIS A 39 -7.16 9.83 13.88
N CYS A 40 -8.25 9.05 13.92
CA CYS A 40 -9.60 9.59 13.85
C CYS A 40 -10.38 9.37 15.16
N HIS A 41 -11.06 10.42 15.61
CA HIS A 41 -12.07 10.32 16.65
C HIS A 41 -13.44 10.65 16.04
N LYS A 42 -14.35 9.66 16.08
CA LYS A 42 -15.61 9.65 15.32
C LYS A 42 -15.34 9.73 13.82
N THR A 43 -15.28 10.94 13.28
CA THR A 43 -15.05 11.24 11.85
C THR A 43 -14.03 12.35 11.64
N PHE A 44 -13.46 12.89 12.72
CA PHE A 44 -12.50 13.98 12.66
C PHE A 44 -11.10 13.44 12.84
N TRP A 45 -10.19 13.90 11.99
CA TRP A 45 -8.76 13.71 12.24
C TRP A 45 -8.37 14.42 13.54
N VAL A 46 -7.62 13.72 14.37
CA VAL A 46 -7.07 14.23 15.62
C VAL A 46 -5.54 14.15 15.52
N PRO A 47 -4.84 15.29 15.52
CA PRO A 47 -3.39 15.31 15.51
C PRO A 47 -2.84 14.68 16.80
N THR A 48 -1.82 13.83 16.66
CA THR A 48 -1.17 13.20 17.81
C THR A 48 -0.25 14.19 18.53
N GLY A 49 -0.10 14.05 19.85
CA GLY A 49 0.93 14.78 20.61
C GLY A 49 0.52 16.15 21.17
N THR A 50 -0.72 16.58 20.97
CA THR A 50 -1.27 17.76 21.65
C THR A 50 -1.63 17.45 23.09
N SER A 51 -0.99 18.13 24.04
CA SER A 51 -1.41 18.12 25.45
C SER A 51 -2.87 18.56 25.55
N THR A 52 -3.67 17.82 26.32
CA THR A 52 -5.08 18.14 26.60
C THR A 52 -5.21 19.57 27.09
N GLY A 53 -5.91 20.42 26.33
CA GLY A 53 -6.21 21.81 26.69
C GLY A 53 -5.50 22.89 25.86
N THR A 54 -4.52 22.53 25.02
CA THR A 54 -3.84 23.49 24.14
C THR A 54 -4.34 23.35 22.70
N THR A 55 -4.81 24.44 22.10
CA THR A 55 -5.12 24.48 20.68
C THR A 55 -3.83 24.30 19.87
N PRO A 56 -3.73 23.27 19.00
CA PRO A 56 -2.54 23.07 18.18
C PRO A 56 -2.28 24.27 17.26
N THR A 57 -1.01 24.62 17.10
CA THR A 57 -0.58 25.61 16.11
C THR A 57 -0.71 25.04 14.69
N THR A 58 -0.79 25.91 13.68
CA THR A 58 -0.81 25.49 12.27
C THR A 58 0.39 24.63 11.90
N ASP A 59 1.60 24.98 12.36
CA ASP A 59 2.81 24.20 12.08
C ASP A 59 2.75 22.81 12.72
N HIS A 60 2.19 22.70 13.92
CA HIS A 60 1.94 21.41 14.55
C HIS A 60 0.98 20.57 13.69
N LEU A 61 -0.13 21.15 13.24
CA LEU A 61 -1.08 20.46 12.36
C LEU A 61 -0.42 19.98 11.06
N ILE A 62 0.40 20.81 10.42
CA ILE A 62 1.13 20.45 9.19
C ILE A 62 2.05 19.25 9.45
N ASN A 63 2.80 19.28 10.55
CA ASN A 63 3.74 18.21 10.89
C ASN A 63 3.03 16.90 11.27
N SER A 64 1.96 16.97 12.06
CA SER A 64 1.15 15.80 12.40
C SER A 64 0.50 15.21 11.15
N ALA A 65 -0.14 16.02 10.29
CA ALA A 65 -0.76 15.50 9.07
C ALA A 65 0.23 14.79 8.15
N ARG A 66 1.45 15.35 8.00
CA ARG A 66 2.52 14.72 7.24
C ARG A 66 2.95 13.38 7.84
N THR A 67 3.17 13.35 9.15
CA THR A 67 3.76 12.19 9.84
C THR A 67 2.75 11.07 10.04
N ASP A 68 1.56 11.41 10.52
CA ASP A 68 0.53 10.49 10.96
C ASP A 68 -0.21 9.86 9.77
N VAL A 69 -0.39 10.63 8.69
CA VAL A 69 -1.26 10.25 7.57
C VAL A 69 -0.50 10.22 6.25
N LEU A 70 -0.02 11.37 5.78
CA LEU A 70 0.40 11.52 4.38
C LEU A 70 1.63 10.67 4.04
N ASN A 71 2.66 10.69 4.88
CA ASN A 71 3.88 9.94 4.65
C ASN A 71 3.63 8.42 4.72
N ARG A 72 2.75 7.98 5.61
CA ARG A 72 2.39 6.55 5.73
C ARG A 72 1.64 6.09 4.47
N LEU A 73 0.61 6.83 4.04
CA LEU A 73 -0.13 6.51 2.83
C LEU A 73 0.76 6.54 1.59
N ARG A 74 1.58 7.59 1.44
CA ARG A 74 2.49 7.73 0.29
C ARG A 74 3.40 6.50 0.16
N ARG A 75 4.05 6.08 1.24
CA ARG A 75 4.93 4.90 1.22
C ARG A 75 4.22 3.63 0.77
N GLN A 76 2.97 3.40 1.21
CA GLN A 76 2.23 2.21 0.80
C GLN A 76 1.78 2.28 -0.65
N LEU A 77 1.33 3.45 -1.11
CA LEU A 77 0.93 3.64 -2.51
C LEU A 77 2.13 3.50 -3.45
N ASP A 78 3.27 4.09 -3.11
CA ASP A 78 4.48 3.99 -3.93
C ASP A 78 4.99 2.54 -4.00
N GLY A 79 4.92 1.80 -2.89
CA GLY A 79 5.26 0.37 -2.87
C GLY A 79 4.31 -0.48 -3.71
N ALA A 80 3.00 -0.18 -3.64
CA ALA A 80 2.01 -0.88 -4.44
C ALA A 80 2.18 -0.64 -5.94
N GLU A 81 2.43 0.62 -6.31
CA GLU A 81 2.69 1.02 -7.70
C GLU A 81 3.92 0.32 -8.27
N ALA A 82 4.99 0.19 -7.48
CA ALA A 82 6.20 -0.50 -7.89
C ALA A 82 5.97 -1.99 -8.20
N ILE A 83 5.17 -2.67 -7.38
CA ILE A 83 4.83 -4.09 -7.57
C ILE A 83 3.99 -4.27 -8.84
N ILE A 84 2.97 -3.41 -9.03
CA ILE A 84 2.11 -3.45 -10.22
C ILE A 84 2.96 -3.18 -11.47
N SER A 85 3.80 -2.15 -11.45
CA SER A 85 4.70 -1.80 -12.56
C SER A 85 5.63 -2.96 -12.92
N ASN A 86 6.16 -3.68 -11.92
CA ASN A 86 7.00 -4.85 -12.16
C ASN A 86 6.21 -6.00 -12.83
N ALA A 87 5.01 -6.30 -12.33
CA ALA A 87 4.15 -7.32 -12.93
C ALA A 87 3.76 -6.99 -14.38
N GLU A 88 3.48 -5.72 -14.68
CA GLU A 88 3.21 -5.23 -16.04
C GLU A 88 4.42 -5.40 -16.95
N HIS A 89 5.61 -5.02 -16.48
CA HIS A 89 6.86 -5.15 -17.22
C HIS A 89 7.18 -6.61 -17.56
N GLU A 90 7.08 -7.50 -16.58
CA GLU A 90 7.32 -8.94 -16.80
C GLU A 90 6.29 -9.54 -17.76
N ARG A 91 5.03 -9.09 -17.70
CA ARG A 91 4.01 -9.50 -18.66
C ARG A 91 4.29 -8.98 -20.08
N ALA A 92 4.81 -7.77 -20.22
CA ALA A 92 5.17 -7.18 -21.51
C ALA A 92 6.33 -7.94 -22.17
N LYS A 93 7.38 -8.28 -21.40
CA LYS A 93 8.53 -9.08 -21.89
C LYS A 93 8.10 -10.43 -22.46
N ARG A 94 7.14 -11.12 -21.83
CA ARG A 94 6.66 -12.44 -22.29
C ARG A 94 5.81 -12.39 -23.56
N ARG A 95 5.36 -11.21 -23.98
CA ARG A 95 4.55 -11.01 -25.19
C ARG A 95 5.38 -10.66 -26.43
N GLN A 96 6.69 -10.44 -26.26
CA GLN A 96 7.66 -10.21 -27.34
C GLN A 96 8.32 -11.53 -27.74
#